data_AF-A0A930EEX0-F1
#
_entry.id   AF-A0A930EEX0-F1
#
_cell.length_a   1.000
_cell.length_b   1.000
_cell.length_c   1.000
_cell.angle_alpha   90.00
_cell.angle_beta   90.00
_cell.angle_gamma   90.00
#
_symmetry.space_group_name_H-M   'P 1'
#
loop_
_entity.id
_entity.type
_entity.pdbx_description
1 polymer ?
#
loop_
_entity_poly.entity_id
_entity_poly.type
_entity_poly.pdbx_seq_one_letter_code
_entity_poly.pdbx_strand_id
1 'polypeptide(L)'
;MARNREPVLKRAKALGIEPQYMGINKKSKRQAQQSRRKKSEYGLQLNEKQKVKFVYGLQEKQFRNLYAKAEKRPGQVGTNL
;
A
#
# COMPACT_ATOMS: atom_id res chain seq x y z
N MET A 1 20.10 -2.46 -2.69
CA MET A 1 18.66 -2.09 -2.78
C MET A 1 18.14 -1.79 -1.38
N ALA A 2 17.44 -0.67 -1.17
CA ALA A 2 16.80 -0.40 0.13
C ALA A 2 15.64 -1.37 0.39
N ARG A 3 15.53 -1.88 1.62
CA ARG A 3 14.37 -2.67 2.07
C ARG A 3 13.66 -1.90 3.18
N ASN A 4 12.33 -1.86 3.13
CA ASN A 4 11.55 -1.26 4.21
C ASN A 4 11.70 -2.13 5.47
N ARG A 5 12.32 -1.59 6.52
CA ARG A 5 12.56 -2.26 7.81
C ARG A 5 11.54 -1.89 8.89
N GLU A 6 10.53 -1.10 8.55
CA GLU A 6 9.52 -0.71 9.52
C GLU A 6 8.68 -1.91 10.00
N PRO A 7 8.14 -1.87 11.22
CA PRO A 7 7.34 -2.98 11.75
C PRO A 7 6.10 -3.28 10.87
N VAL A 8 6.05 -4.48 10.29
CA VAL A 8 5.01 -4.91 9.35
C VAL A 8 3.60 -4.79 9.95
N LEU A 9 3.43 -5.21 11.22
CA LEU A 9 2.13 -5.12 11.92
C LEU A 9 1.66 -3.68 12.15
N LYS A 10 2.59 -2.72 12.30
CA LYS A 10 2.27 -1.29 12.46
C LYS A 10 1.76 -0.72 11.13
N ARG A 11 2.45 -1.05 10.04
CA ARG A 11 2.08 -0.65 8.67
C ARG A 11 0.76 -1.27 8.21
N ALA A 12 0.58 -2.58 8.41
CA ALA A 12 -0.65 -3.31 8.08
C ALA A 12 -1.87 -2.68 8.78
N LYS A 13 -1.74 -2.38 10.08
CA LYS A 13 -2.78 -1.68 10.84
C LYS A 13 -3.09 -0.28 10.27
N ALA A 14 -2.05 0.52 9.99
CA ALA A 14 -2.23 1.88 9.49
C ALA A 14 -2.94 1.92 8.13
N LEU A 15 -2.65 0.93 7.27
CA LEU A 15 -3.23 0.80 5.94
C LEU A 15 -4.58 0.06 5.94
N GLY A 16 -4.98 -0.53 7.06
CA GLY A 16 -6.21 -1.32 7.15
C GLY A 16 -6.17 -2.63 6.37
N ILE A 17 -4.98 -3.21 6.22
CA ILE A 17 -4.77 -4.49 5.53
C ILE A 17 -4.59 -5.58 6.57
N GLU A 18 -5.21 -6.74 6.36
CA GLU A 18 -4.97 -7.87 7.25
C GLU A 18 -3.55 -8.42 7.05
N PRO A 19 -2.77 -8.65 8.13
CA PRO A 19 -1.42 -9.20 8.03
C PRO A 19 -1.35 -10.58 7.34
N GLN A 20 -2.47 -11.28 7.27
CA GLN A 20 -2.61 -12.59 6.62
C GLN A 20 -2.31 -12.54 5.12
N TYR A 21 -2.61 -11.43 4.43
CA TYR A 21 -2.25 -11.24 3.01
C TYR A 21 -0.74 -11.24 2.77
N MET A 22 0.07 -11.06 3.83
CA MET A 22 1.53 -11.13 3.79
C MET A 22 2.06 -12.40 4.47
N GLY A 23 1.21 -13.41 4.71
CA GLY A 23 1.59 -14.67 5.35
C GLY A 23 1.84 -14.58 6.85
N ILE A 24 1.45 -13.48 7.50
CA ILE A 24 1.67 -13.28 8.94
C ILE A 24 0.40 -13.60 9.72
N ASN A 25 0.42 -14.69 10.48
CA ASN A 25 -0.71 -15.09 11.34
C ASN A 25 -0.67 -14.39 12.72
N LYS A 26 -0.47 -13.08 12.73
CA LYS A 26 -0.45 -12.25 13.95
C LYS A 26 -1.12 -10.92 13.67
N LYS A 27 -2.02 -10.48 14.56
CA LYS A 27 -2.70 -9.19 14.47
C LYS A 27 -2.26 -8.29 15.65
N SER A 28 -2.20 -6.97 15.42
CA SER A 28 -1.90 -6.02 16.49
C SER A 28 -3.15 -5.83 17.36
N LYS A 29 -2.99 -5.92 18.69
CA LYS A 29 -4.08 -5.66 19.66
C LYS A 29 -4.38 -4.15 19.85
N ARG A 30 -3.51 -3.26 19.36
CA ARG A 30 -3.65 -1.81 19.54
C ARG A 30 -4.61 -1.24 18.48
N GLN A 31 -5.69 -0.60 18.89
CA GLN A 31 -6.53 0.16 17.96
C GLN A 31 -5.79 1.38 17.40
N ALA A 32 -6.06 1.75 16.15
CA ALA A 32 -5.58 3.01 15.58
C ALA A 32 -6.56 4.11 16.00
N GLN A 33 -6.10 5.15 16.69
CA GLN A 33 -6.91 6.37 16.86
C GLN A 33 -7.07 7.01 15.49
N GLN A 34 -8.20 6.74 14.83
CA GLN A 34 -8.57 7.45 13.62
C GLN A 34 -8.95 8.88 14.02
N SER A 35 -8.19 9.85 13.50
CA SER A 35 -8.64 11.23 13.53
C SER A 35 -9.98 11.31 12.79
N ARG A 36 -11.02 11.88 13.42
CA ARG A 36 -12.38 12.03 12.85
C ARG A 36 -12.44 12.95 11.63
N ARG A 37 -11.31 13.39 11.09
CA ARG A 37 -11.24 14.25 9.91
C ARG A 37 -11.56 13.46 8.66
N LYS A 38 -12.47 13.98 7.84
CA LYS A 38 -12.77 13.45 6.51
C LYS A 38 -11.50 13.47 5.67
N LYS A 39 -11.15 12.32 5.06
CA LYS A 39 -10.01 12.23 4.15
C LYS A 39 -10.35 13.00 2.86
N SER A 40 -9.38 13.73 2.33
CA SER A 40 -9.48 14.31 1.00
C SER A 40 -9.39 13.21 -0.07
N GLU A 41 -9.81 13.53 -1.29
CA GLU A 41 -9.72 12.62 -2.44
C GLU A 41 -8.27 12.16 -2.67
N TYR A 42 -7.33 13.10 -2.68
CA TYR A 42 -5.90 12.79 -2.74
C TYR A 42 -5.44 11.87 -1.60
N GLY A 43 -5.95 12.09 -0.38
CA GLY A 43 -5.65 11.22 0.76
C GLY A 43 -6.20 9.80 0.63
N LEU A 44 -7.30 9.62 -0.10
CA LEU A 44 -7.84 8.30 -0.43
C LEU A 44 -6.96 7.61 -1.47
N GLN A 45 -6.67 8.29 -2.58
CA GLN A 45 -5.80 7.78 -3.66
C GLN A 45 -4.40 7.42 -3.14
N LEU A 46 -3.82 8.27 -2.30
CA LEU A 46 -2.53 8.01 -1.68
C LEU A 46 -2.58 6.75 -0.82
N ASN A 47 -3.63 6.56 -0.01
CA ASN A 47 -3.77 5.36 0.81
C ASN A 47 -3.84 4.10 -0.05
N GLU A 48 -4.58 4.09 -1.15
CA GLU A 48 -4.66 2.95 -2.06
C GLU A 48 -3.30 2.62 -2.69
N LYS A 49 -2.59 3.64 -3.18
CA LYS A 49 -1.22 3.48 -3.66
C LYS A 49 -0.30 2.87 -2.60
N GLN A 50 -0.37 3.37 -1.36
CA GLN A 50 0.45 2.84 -0.26
C GLN A 50 0.09 1.39 0.10
N LYS A 51 -1.20 1.00 0.00
CA LYS A 51 -1.64 -0.39 0.21
C LYS A 51 -0.96 -1.33 -0.78
N VAL A 52 -1.09 -1.04 -2.07
CA VAL A 52 -0.51 -1.87 -3.15
C VAL A 52 1.01 -1.97 -3.00
N LYS A 53 1.68 -0.82 -2.80
CA LYS A 53 3.13 -0.78 -2.59
C LYS A 53 3.58 -1.67 -1.43
N PHE A 54 2.82 -1.67 -0.34
CA PHE A 54 3.15 -2.43 0.85
C PHE A 54 2.92 -3.93 0.67
N VAL A 55 1.80 -4.34 0.05
CA VAL A 55 1.48 -5.76 -0.23
C VAL A 55 2.56 -6.40 -1.11
N TYR A 56 2.97 -5.71 -2.17
CA TYR A 56 4.01 -6.21 -3.08
C TYR A 56 5.43 -5.91 -2.62
N GLY A 57 5.62 -5.24 -1.47
CA GLY A 57 6.95 -4.93 -0.92
C GLY A 57 7.81 -4.02 -1.79
N LEU A 58 7.19 -3.20 -2.66
CA LEU A 58 7.89 -2.37 -3.66
C LEU A 58 8.37 -1.03 -3.07
N GLN A 59 9.41 -0.45 -3.66
CA GLN A 59 9.76 0.95 -3.41
C GLN A 59 8.95 1.89 -4.29
N GLU A 60 8.81 3.16 -3.89
CA GLU A 60 8.03 4.16 -4.64
C GLU A 60 8.57 4.35 -6.07
N LYS A 61 9.89 4.40 -6.24
CA LYS A 61 10.53 4.53 -7.57
C LYS A 61 10.22 3.33 -8.46
N GLN A 62 10.26 2.12 -7.89
CA GLN A 62 9.95 0.89 -8.63
C GLN A 62 8.47 0.85 -9.02
N PHE A 63 7.57 1.18 -8.10
CA PHE A 63 6.13 1.26 -8.35
C PHE A 63 5.80 2.27 -9.44
N ARG A 64 6.37 3.48 -9.39
CA ARG A 64 6.16 4.50 -10.43
C ARG A 64 6.68 4.04 -11.80
N ASN A 65 7.82 3.35 -11.84
CA ASN A 65 8.35 2.80 -13.09
C ASN A 65 7.44 1.71 -13.67
N LEU A 66 6.85 0.86 -12.82
CA LEU A 66 5.87 -0.14 -13.26
C LEU A 66 4.61 0.51 -13.82
N TYR A 67 4.08 1.52 -13.13
CA TYR A 67 2.95 2.30 -13.61
C TYR A 67 3.23 2.94 -14.98
N ALA A 68 4.37 3.62 -15.13
CA ALA A 68 4.76 4.23 -16.40
C ALA A 68 4.96 3.19 -17.54
N LYS A 69 5.29 1.94 -17.20
CA LYS A 69 5.35 0.84 -18.18
C LYS A 69 3.95 0.32 -18.53
N ALA A 70 3.06 0.21 -17.54
CA ALA A 70 1.69 -0.23 -17.73
C ALA A 70 0.88 0.78 -18.58
N GLU A 71 1.11 2.08 -18.37
CA GLU A 71 0.50 3.18 -19.13
C GLU A 71 0.87 3.17 -20.62
N LYS A 72 2.07 2.71 -20.96
CA LYS A 72 2.53 2.60 -22.35
C LYS A 72 1.98 1.37 -23.08
N ARG A 73 1.38 0.42 -22.37
CA ARG A 73 0.81 -0.78 -22.97
C ARG A 73 -0.61 -0.48 -23.45
N PRO A 74 -1.04 -1.02 -24.60
CA PRO A 74 -2.42 -0.90 -25.04
C PRO A 74 -3.39 -1.54 -24.03
N GLY A 75 -4.58 -0.95 -23.88
CA GLY A 75 -5.61 -1.41 -22.93
C GLY A 75 -5.73 -0.56 -21.67
N GLN A 76 -6.45 -1.06 -20.68
CA GLN A 76 -6.67 -0.35 -19.42
C GLN A 76 -5.42 -0.42 -18.52
N VAL A 77 -4.95 0.74 -18.04
CA VAL A 77 -3.75 0.82 -17.19
C VAL A 77 -3.90 0.00 -15.90
N GLY A 78 -5.11 -0.04 -15.34
CA GLY A 78 -5.41 -0.79 -14.11
C GLY A 78 -5.29 -2.31 -14.26
N THR A 79 -5.55 -2.87 -15.45
CA THR A 79 -5.37 -4.30 -15.71
C THR A 79 -3.93 -4.65 -16.10
N ASN A 80 -3.19 -3.66 -16.60
CA ASN A 80 -1.80 -3.81 -17.01
C ASN A 80 -0.80 -3.68 -15.85
N LEU A 81 -1.27 -3.26 -14.66
CA LEU A 81 -0.50 -2.97 -13.45
C LEU A 81 -0.51 -4.13 -12.45
#